data_AF-A0A432LH08-F1
#
_entry.id   AF-A0A432LH08-F1
#
_cell.length_a   1.000
_cell.length_b   1.000
_cell.length_c   1.000
_cell.angle_alpha   90.00
_cell.angle_beta   90.00
_cell.angle_gamma   90.00
#
_symmetry.space_group_name_H-M   'P 1'
#
loop_
_entity.id
_entity.type
_entity.pdbx_description
1 polymer ?
#
loop_
_entity_poly.entity_id
_entity_poly.type
_entity_poly.pdbx_seq_one_letter_code
_entity_poly.pdbx_strand_id
1 'polypeptide(L)'
;MFEKEGIGHIIASFGTESGHLPYTVFMAKDSFMSDNPEVIEKFTRAIHKAQDFVYEKSPEEVAEAISPFFEDTDLELIATVVERYRSQESFAKDPILDEAEWNNLQDIMDEAGELPKRMDYNELVDTTFAEKVSK
;
A
#
# COMPACT_ATOMS: atom_id res chain seq x y z
N MET A 1 15.12 -7.59 13.16
CA MET A 1 16.31 -8.45 13.35
C MET A 1 17.45 -7.66 13.99
N PHE A 2 18.03 -6.68 13.30
CA PHE A 2 19.16 -5.88 13.82
C PHE A 2 18.92 -5.19 15.17
N GLU A 3 17.73 -4.64 15.41
CA GLU A 3 17.38 -4.05 16.72
C GLU A 3 17.32 -5.10 17.84
N LYS A 4 16.76 -6.30 17.56
CA LYS A 4 16.69 -7.41 18.53
C LYS A 4 18.08 -7.96 18.85
N GLU A 5 19.00 -7.91 17.89
CA GLU A 5 20.40 -8.34 18.06
C GLU A 5 21.30 -7.25 18.67
N GLY A 6 20.79 -6.03 18.89
CA GLY A 6 21.54 -4.93 19.48
C GLY A 6 22.62 -4.32 18.58
N ILE A 7 22.63 -4.66 17.28
CA ILE A 7 23.64 -4.20 16.31
C ILE A 7 23.18 -2.99 15.50
N GLY A 8 21.99 -2.45 15.80
CA GLY A 8 21.45 -1.23 15.23
C GLY A 8 20.23 -0.73 16.01
N HIS A 9 19.82 0.50 15.73
CA HIS A 9 18.59 1.10 16.24
C HIS A 9 17.95 1.96 15.14
N ILE A 10 16.63 2.13 15.17
CA ILE A 10 15.93 3.02 14.24
C ILE A 10 16.24 4.48 14.58
N ILE A 11 16.73 5.23 13.60
CA ILE A 11 16.95 6.70 13.68
C ILE A 11 15.74 7.47 13.13
N ALA A 12 15.13 6.98 12.06
CA ALA A 12 13.93 7.54 11.44
C ALA A 12 13.20 6.43 10.66
N SER A 13 11.89 6.57 10.49
CA SER A 13 11.10 5.70 9.62
C SER A 13 10.79 6.41 8.32
N PHE A 14 11.24 5.84 7.19
CA PHE A 14 10.94 6.41 5.87
C PHE A 14 9.43 6.58 5.66
N GLY A 15 8.61 5.60 6.06
CA GLY A 15 7.15 5.68 5.90
C GLY A 15 6.51 6.82 6.69
N THR A 16 7.10 7.21 7.83
CA THR A 16 6.63 8.38 8.59
C THR A 16 7.03 9.69 7.90
N GLU A 17 8.23 9.75 7.34
CA GLU A 17 8.76 10.96 6.71
C GLU A 17 8.21 11.19 5.29
N SER A 18 7.90 10.12 4.54
CA SER A 18 7.39 10.22 3.16
C SER A 18 5.92 10.64 3.08
N GLY A 19 5.18 10.56 4.18
CA GLY A 19 3.73 10.69 4.19
C GLY A 19 3.04 9.58 3.38
N HIS A 20 1.79 9.83 2.99
CA HIS A 20 0.99 8.92 2.17
C HIS A 20 1.51 8.91 0.72
N LEU A 21 1.81 7.72 0.23
CA LEU A 21 2.43 7.50 -1.07
C LEU A 21 1.87 6.22 -1.71
N PRO A 22 1.46 6.25 -2.99
CA PRO A 22 1.05 5.05 -3.71
C PRO A 22 2.28 4.20 -4.09
N TYR A 23 2.78 3.44 -3.12
CA TYR A 23 4.03 2.70 -3.27
C TYR A 23 3.87 1.35 -3.99
N THR A 24 2.83 0.59 -3.65
CA THR A 24 2.59 -0.76 -4.21
C THR A 24 1.46 -0.71 -5.23
N VAL A 25 1.71 -1.24 -6.42
CA VAL A 25 0.72 -1.30 -7.50
C VAL A 25 0.53 -2.72 -8.01
N PHE A 26 -0.71 -3.02 -8.43
CA PHE A 26 -1.04 -4.21 -9.20
C PHE A 26 -1.22 -3.81 -10.66
N MET A 27 -0.70 -4.63 -11.57
CA MET A 27 -0.68 -4.31 -13.00
C MET A 27 -1.42 -5.37 -13.81
N ALA A 28 -2.21 -4.89 -14.78
CA ALA A 28 -2.82 -5.71 -15.83
C ALA A 28 -2.67 -4.98 -17.17
N LYS A 29 -2.84 -5.71 -18.28
CA LYS A 29 -2.89 -5.07 -19.59
C LYS A 29 -4.14 -4.22 -19.70
N ASP A 30 -4.03 -3.06 -20.35
CA ASP A 30 -5.17 -2.19 -20.66
C ASP A 30 -6.29 -2.95 -21.41
N SER A 31 -5.91 -3.77 -22.39
CA SER A 31 -6.87 -4.63 -23.10
C SER A 31 -7.61 -5.59 -22.15
N PHE A 32 -6.93 -6.15 -21.15
CA PHE A 32 -7.56 -7.05 -20.19
C PHE A 32 -8.56 -6.29 -19.31
N MET A 33 -8.20 -5.09 -18.85
CA MET A 33 -9.07 -4.26 -18.03
C MET A 33 -10.33 -3.84 -18.80
N SER A 34 -10.16 -3.45 -20.07
CA SER A 34 -11.26 -3.08 -20.98
C SER A 34 -12.19 -4.25 -21.28
N ASP A 35 -11.64 -5.44 -21.54
CA ASP A 35 -12.43 -6.63 -21.90
C ASP A 35 -13.09 -7.29 -20.68
N ASN A 36 -12.56 -7.06 -19.47
CA ASN A 36 -12.98 -7.75 -18.23
C ASN A 36 -13.28 -6.79 -17.07
N PRO A 37 -14.12 -5.75 -17.24
CA PRO A 37 -14.35 -4.72 -16.21
C PRO A 37 -14.91 -5.30 -14.90
N GLU A 38 -15.73 -6.36 -14.97
CA GLU A 38 -16.23 -7.03 -13.77
C GLU A 38 -15.12 -7.72 -12.95
N VAL A 39 -14.09 -8.24 -13.61
CA VAL A 39 -12.96 -8.89 -12.93
C VAL A 39 -12.13 -7.83 -12.21
N ILE A 40 -11.90 -6.69 -12.85
CA ILE A 40 -11.20 -5.55 -12.24
C ILE A 40 -11.96 -5.04 -11.02
N GLU A 41 -13.28 -4.88 -11.13
CA GLU A 41 -14.10 -4.46 -9.97
C GLU A 41 -14.04 -5.48 -8.82
N LYS A 42 -14.20 -6.78 -9.11
CA LYS A 42 -14.12 -7.85 -8.10
C LYS A 42 -12.74 -7.90 -7.43
N PHE A 43 -11.68 -7.73 -8.20
CA PHE A 43 -10.31 -7.68 -7.67
C PHE A 43 -10.11 -6.45 -6.78
N THR A 44 -10.51 -5.26 -7.25
CA THR A 44 -10.43 -4.01 -6.47
C THR A 44 -11.20 -4.13 -5.16
N ARG A 45 -12.39 -4.76 -5.18
CA ARG A 45 -13.18 -5.05 -3.98
C ARG A 45 -12.47 -6.00 -3.01
N ALA A 46 -11.74 -6.99 -3.52
CA ALA A 46 -10.95 -7.89 -2.68
C ALA A 46 -9.77 -7.16 -2.03
N ILE A 47 -9.11 -6.25 -2.75
CA ILE A 47 -8.08 -5.38 -2.19
C ILE A 47 -8.64 -4.49 -1.09
N HIS A 48 -9.77 -3.81 -1.32
CA HIS A 48 -10.42 -2.98 -0.29
C HIS A 48 -10.70 -3.76 1.00
N LYS A 49 -11.27 -4.96 0.87
CA LYS A 49 -11.49 -5.85 2.03
C LYS A 49 -10.20 -6.26 2.74
N ALA A 50 -9.11 -6.44 2.01
CA ALA A 50 -7.82 -6.76 2.60
C ALA A 50 -7.23 -5.54 3.34
N GLN A 51 -7.42 -4.33 2.80
CA GLN A 51 -7.06 -3.07 3.47
C GLN A 51 -7.83 -2.93 4.79
N ASP A 52 -9.16 -3.10 4.76
CA ASP A 52 -10.01 -3.11 5.96
C ASP A 52 -9.53 -4.16 6.96
N PHE A 53 -9.29 -5.39 6.51
CA PHE A 53 -8.85 -6.50 7.36
C PHE A 53 -7.56 -6.16 8.15
N VAL A 54 -6.58 -5.52 7.51
CA VAL A 54 -5.32 -5.15 8.18
C VAL A 54 -5.54 -4.12 9.30
N TYR A 55 -6.52 -3.23 9.15
CA TYR A 55 -6.82 -2.20 10.14
C TYR A 55 -7.82 -2.64 11.22
N GLU A 56 -8.80 -3.48 10.86
CA GLU A 56 -9.84 -3.95 11.77
C GLU A 56 -9.39 -5.10 12.67
N LYS A 57 -8.44 -5.92 12.22
CA LYS A 57 -7.95 -7.08 12.95
C LYS A 57 -6.76 -6.79 13.85
N SER A 58 -6.54 -7.68 14.79
CA SER A 58 -5.33 -7.65 15.60
C SER A 58 -4.09 -7.96 14.74
N PRO A 59 -2.92 -7.38 15.06
CA PRO A 59 -1.67 -7.69 14.36
C PRO A 59 -1.36 -9.19 14.34
N GLU A 60 -1.76 -9.93 15.37
CA GLU A 60 -1.62 -11.38 15.48
C GLU A 60 -2.50 -12.12 14.47
N GLU A 61 -3.78 -11.76 14.34
CA GLU A 61 -4.68 -12.34 13.33
C GLU A 61 -4.18 -12.08 11.90
N VAL A 62 -3.65 -10.88 11.64
CA VAL A 62 -3.07 -10.54 10.34
C VAL A 62 -1.78 -11.34 10.10
N ALA A 63 -0.93 -11.45 11.12
CA ALA A 63 0.32 -12.21 11.05
C ALA A 63 0.06 -13.70 10.77
N GLU A 64 -0.94 -14.30 11.40
CA GLU A 64 -1.34 -15.68 11.15
C GLU A 64 -1.77 -15.87 9.68
N ALA A 65 -2.60 -14.95 9.16
CA ALA A 65 -3.10 -15.02 7.80
C ALA A 65 -2.00 -14.93 6.73
N ILE A 66 -0.92 -14.18 6.99
CA ILE A 66 0.20 -14.02 6.06
C ILE A 66 1.39 -14.94 6.36
N SER A 67 1.42 -15.62 7.50
CA SER A 67 2.53 -16.49 7.92
C SER A 67 2.97 -17.54 6.89
N PRO A 68 2.09 -18.13 6.05
CA PRO A 68 2.53 -19.08 5.02
C PRO A 68 3.44 -18.46 3.95
N PHE A 69 3.48 -17.12 3.83
CA PHE A 69 4.37 -16.41 2.91
C PHE A 69 5.74 -16.06 3.54
N PHE A 70 5.93 -16.36 4.83
CA PHE A 70 7.13 -16.02 5.61
C PHE A 70 7.63 -17.23 6.42
N GLU A 71 7.93 -18.34 5.73
CA GLU A 71 8.26 -19.64 6.36
C GLU A 71 9.39 -19.58 7.41
N ASP A 72 10.37 -18.68 7.21
CA ASP A 72 11.54 -18.52 8.09
C ASP A 72 11.40 -17.37 9.10
N THR A 73 10.22 -16.76 9.24
CA THR A 73 9.99 -15.62 10.13
C THR A 73 9.08 -16.01 11.29
N ASP A 74 9.52 -15.71 12.51
CA ASP A 74 8.74 -15.93 13.71
C ASP A 74 7.43 -15.11 13.70
N LEU A 75 6.31 -15.73 14.11
CA LEU A 75 4.99 -15.12 14.07
C LEU A 75 4.91 -13.82 14.91
N GLU A 76 5.57 -13.77 16.06
CA GLU A 76 5.62 -12.58 16.92
C GLU A 76 6.38 -11.44 16.22
N LEU A 77 7.43 -11.78 15.46
CA LEU A 77 8.14 -10.80 14.64
C LEU A 77 7.27 -10.28 13.49
N ILE A 78 6.49 -11.13 12.83
CA ILE A 78 5.54 -10.70 11.79
C ILE A 78 4.51 -9.75 12.39
N ALA A 79 3.89 -10.11 13.52
CA ALA A 79 2.91 -9.26 14.21
C ALA A 79 3.50 -7.89 14.61
N THR A 80 4.75 -7.88 15.11
CA THR A 80 5.46 -6.63 15.43
C THR A 80 5.63 -5.73 14.20
N VAL A 81 5.95 -6.31 13.03
CA VAL A 81 6.11 -5.56 11.77
C VAL A 81 4.77 -5.07 11.26
N VAL A 82 3.71 -5.90 11.32
CA VAL A 82 2.34 -5.50 10.96
C VAL A 82 1.90 -4.30 11.80
N GLU A 83 2.04 -4.37 13.13
CA GLU A 83 1.66 -3.27 14.02
C GLU A 83 2.43 -1.99 13.68
N ARG A 84 3.73 -2.10 13.45
CA ARG A 84 4.57 -0.96 13.06
C ARG A 84 4.05 -0.31 11.77
N TYR A 85 3.82 -1.10 10.72
CA TYR A 85 3.37 -0.58 9.42
C TYR A 85 1.96 -0.01 9.49
N ARG A 86 1.09 -0.59 10.31
CA ARG A 86 -0.24 -0.06 10.60
C ARG A 86 -0.18 1.27 11.35
N SER A 87 0.66 1.37 12.38
CA SER A 87 0.79 2.57 13.22
C SER A 87 1.30 3.80 12.48
N GLN A 88 2.06 3.59 11.40
CA GLN A 88 2.57 4.64 10.52
C GLN A 88 1.74 4.81 9.24
N GLU A 89 0.58 4.13 9.16
CA GLU A 89 -0.33 4.16 8.01
C GLU A 89 0.31 3.78 6.66
N SER A 90 1.26 2.84 6.66
CA SER A 90 1.90 2.34 5.42
C SER A 90 0.96 1.53 4.53
N PHE A 91 -0.10 0.97 5.09
CA PHE A 91 -1.14 0.33 4.30
C PHE A 91 -2.18 1.38 3.93
N ALA A 92 -2.49 1.56 2.64
CA ALA A 92 -3.60 2.43 2.25
C ALA A 92 -4.90 1.93 2.89
N LYS A 93 -5.72 2.86 3.41
CA LYS A 93 -7.00 2.54 4.09
C LYS A 93 -8.14 2.29 3.11
N ASP A 94 -7.99 2.75 1.88
CA ASP A 94 -8.94 2.53 0.79
C ASP A 94 -8.17 2.40 -0.55
N PRO A 95 -8.82 1.91 -1.63
CA PRO A 95 -8.17 1.74 -2.92
C PRO A 95 -8.16 3.02 -3.77
N ILE A 96 -8.52 4.19 -3.21
CA ILE A 96 -8.61 5.45 -3.95
C ILE A 96 -7.25 6.12 -3.85
N LEU A 97 -6.54 6.21 -4.98
CA LEU A 97 -5.40 7.10 -5.11
C LEU A 97 -5.94 8.53 -5.25
N ASP A 98 -5.74 9.37 -4.24
CA ASP A 98 -6.21 10.75 -4.29
C ASP A 98 -5.21 11.72 -4.95
N GLU A 99 -5.66 12.95 -5.24
CA GLU A 99 -4.83 13.96 -5.91
C GLU A 99 -3.67 14.45 -5.04
N ALA A 100 -3.81 14.43 -3.70
CA ALA A 100 -2.74 14.83 -2.80
C ALA A 100 -1.61 13.80 -2.78
N GLU A 101 -1.96 12.50 -2.68
CA GLU A 101 -1.03 11.39 -2.78
C GLU A 101 -0.32 11.35 -4.14
N TRP A 102 -1.07 11.59 -5.24
CA TRP A 102 -0.51 11.70 -6.58
C TRP A 102 0.51 12.83 -6.69
N ASN A 103 0.19 14.01 -6.16
CA ASN A 103 1.09 15.15 -6.18
C ASN A 103 2.33 14.91 -5.29
N ASN A 104 2.16 14.28 -4.12
CA ASN A 104 3.27 13.93 -3.24
C ASN A 104 4.27 12.97 -3.93
N LEU A 105 3.76 11.95 -4.65
CA LEU A 105 4.63 11.08 -5.47
C LEU A 105 5.43 11.88 -6.49
N GLN A 106 4.77 12.79 -7.21
CA GLN A 106 5.44 13.61 -8.21
C GLN A 106 6.47 14.55 -7.59
N ASP A 107 6.19 15.15 -6.43
CA ASP A 107 7.12 16.01 -5.69
C ASP A 107 8.40 15.25 -5.32
N ILE A 108 8.27 14.02 -4.80
CA ILE A 108 9.41 13.17 -4.46
C ILE A 108 10.25 12.82 -5.71
N MET A 109 9.60 12.45 -6.81
CA MET A 109 10.31 12.12 -8.06
C MET A 109 11.00 13.35 -8.68
N ASP A 110 10.37 14.52 -8.59
CA ASP A 110 10.90 15.80 -9.08
C ASP A 110 12.11 16.25 -8.24
N GLU A 111 12.00 16.16 -6.90
CA GLU A 111 13.11 16.46 -5.98
C GLU A 111 14.31 15.51 -6.18
N ALA A 112 14.04 14.25 -6.49
CA ALA A 112 15.08 13.27 -6.86
C ALA A 112 15.70 13.53 -8.25
N GLY A 113 15.10 14.39 -9.08
CA GLY A 113 15.53 14.62 -10.47
C GLY A 113 15.15 13.50 -11.44
N GLU A 114 14.23 12.62 -11.03
CA GLU A 114 13.80 11.42 -11.76
C GLU A 114 12.45 11.61 -12.48
N LEU A 115 11.82 12.79 -12.38
CA LEU A 115 10.57 13.12 -13.06
C LEU A 115 10.81 14.01 -14.30
N PRO A 116 10.76 13.48 -15.53
CA PRO A 116 10.98 14.28 -16.73
C PRO A 116 9.88 15.32 -16.97
N LYS A 117 8.65 15.01 -16.54
CA LYS A 117 7.47 15.85 -16.71
C LYS A 117 6.41 15.47 -15.67
N ARG A 118 5.78 16.48 -15.07
CA ARG A 118 4.57 16.30 -14.27
C ARG A 118 3.37 15.93 -15.16
N MET A 119 2.50 15.10 -14.62
CA MET A 119 1.31 14.55 -15.25
C MET A 119 0.07 14.97 -14.47
N ASP A 120 -0.96 15.39 -15.20
CA ASP A 120 -2.23 15.79 -14.62
C ASP A 120 -2.93 14.54 -14.06
N TYR A 121 -3.49 14.67 -12.84
CA TYR A 121 -4.13 13.56 -12.12
C TYR A 121 -5.18 12.84 -13.00
N ASN A 122 -6.08 13.60 -13.62
CA ASN A 122 -7.16 13.05 -14.44
C ASN A 122 -6.69 12.44 -15.78
N GLU A 123 -5.42 12.59 -16.18
CA GLU A 123 -4.90 11.95 -17.39
C GLU A 123 -4.50 10.49 -17.15
N LEU A 124 -4.03 10.16 -15.94
CA LEU A 124 -3.48 8.85 -15.63
C LEU A 124 -4.19 8.11 -14.49
N VAL A 125 -5.02 8.81 -13.70
CA VAL A 125 -5.74 8.21 -12.58
C VAL A 125 -7.22 8.06 -12.95
N ASP A 126 -7.71 6.82 -12.87
CA ASP A 126 -9.14 6.48 -12.96
C ASP A 126 -9.58 5.79 -11.65
N THR A 127 -10.38 6.49 -10.86
CA THR A 127 -10.91 6.01 -9.58
C THR A 127 -12.24 5.28 -9.69
N THR A 128 -12.78 5.08 -10.91
CA THR A 128 -14.15 4.59 -11.12
C THR A 128 -14.40 3.24 -10.43
N PHE A 129 -13.45 2.31 -10.47
CA PHE A 129 -13.59 1.02 -9.78
C PHE A 129 -13.42 1.15 -8.27
N ALA A 130 -12.45 1.94 -7.81
CA ALA A 130 -12.20 2.19 -6.39
C ALA A 130 -13.44 2.79 -5.70
N GLU A 131 -14.01 3.86 -6.27
CA GLU A 131 -15.21 4.51 -5.74
C GLU A 131 -16.45 3.60 -5.69
N LYS A 132 -16.56 2.65 -6.62
CA LYS A 132 -17.68 1.68 -6.62
C LYS A 132 -17.58 0.65 -5.50
N VAL A 133 -16.37 0.35 -5.02
CA VAL A 133 -16.15 -0.68 -3.99
C VAL A 133 -16.01 -0.08 -2.59
N SER A 134 -15.81 1.24 -2.50
CA SER A 134 -15.70 2.01 -1.26
C SER A 134 -17.00 2.68 -0.80
N LYS A 135 -18.08 2.53 -1.55
CA LYS A 135 -19.47 2.88 -1.15
C LYS A 135 -20.18 1.68 -0.57
#